data_AF-A0A4R0J150-F1
#
_entry.id   AF-A0A4R0J150-F1
#
_cell.length_a   1.000
_cell.length_b   1.000
_cell.length_c   1.000
_cell.angle_alpha   90.00
_cell.angle_beta   90.00
_cell.angle_gamma   90.00
#
_symmetry.space_group_name_H-M   'P 1'
#
loop_
_entity.id
_entity.type
_entity.pdbx_description
1 polymer ?
#
loop_
_entity_poly.entity_id
_entity_poly.type
_entity_poly.pdbx_seq_one_letter_code
_entity_poly.pdbx_strand_id
1 'polypeptide(L)'
;MNNTPLLLVAIGVLAVGTFSMRFAGPALRSRFEVPERAQQLLAAAAIVLLTALVATSALTDGHGPAGVARPAGVLVGGILAWRKAPFVLVVVAAAATAAALRLLGVP
;
A
#
# COMPACT_ATOMS: atom_id res chain seq x y z
N MET A 1 15.90 0.80 -28.80
CA MET A 1 14.72 0.29 -29.52
C MET A 1 13.50 0.76 -28.74
N ASN A 2 12.68 1.62 -29.33
CA ASN A 2 11.53 2.20 -28.63
C ASN A 2 10.37 1.22 -28.69
N ASN A 3 10.31 0.35 -27.70
CA ASN A 3 9.29 -0.68 -27.54
C ASN A 3 7.95 -0.09 -27.04
N THR A 4 7.70 1.19 -27.28
CA THR A 4 6.48 1.92 -26.90
C THR A 4 5.20 1.12 -27.19
N PRO A 5 5.02 0.48 -28.37
CA PRO A 5 3.84 -0.35 -28.60
C PRO A 5 3.77 -1.56 -27.64
N LEU A 6 4.89 -2.19 -27.35
CA LEU A 6 4.99 -3.32 -26.42
C LEU A 6 4.70 -2.89 -24.98
N LEU A 7 5.16 -1.69 -24.57
CA LEU A 7 4.83 -1.09 -23.28
C LEU A 7 3.34 -0.77 -23.16
N LEU A 8 2.72 -0.22 -24.21
CA LEU A 8 1.28 0.06 -24.23
C LEU A 8 0.46 -1.22 -24.12
N VAL A 9 0.87 -2.29 -24.82
CA VAL A 9 0.25 -3.61 -24.69
C VAL A 9 0.42 -4.15 -23.27
N ALA A 10 1.62 -4.06 -22.69
CA ALA A 10 1.86 -4.52 -21.31
C ALA A 10 1.00 -3.77 -20.28
N ILE A 11 0.90 -2.44 -20.40
CA ILE A 11 0.02 -1.62 -19.55
C ILE A 11 -1.45 -2.02 -19.75
N GLY A 12 -1.88 -2.22 -20.99
CA GLY A 12 -3.24 -2.64 -21.32
C GLY A 12 -3.59 -4.00 -20.69
N VAL A 13 -2.70 -4.99 -20.82
CA VAL A 13 -2.86 -6.31 -20.21
C VAL A 13 -2.91 -6.21 -18.68
N LEU A 14 -2.03 -5.42 -18.07
CA LEU A 14 -2.01 -5.23 -16.61
C LEU A 14 -3.29 -4.55 -16.11
N ALA A 15 -3.76 -3.53 -16.84
CA ALA A 15 -5.00 -2.84 -16.51
C ALA A 15 -6.20 -3.80 -16.59
N VAL A 16 -6.33 -4.54 -17.69
CA VAL A 16 -7.40 -5.52 -17.87
C VAL A 16 -7.35 -6.60 -16.78
N GLY A 17 -6.18 -7.16 -16.48
CA GLY A 17 -6.01 -8.15 -15.41
C GLY A 17 -6.44 -7.61 -14.05
N THR A 18 -6.01 -6.39 -13.70
CA THR A 18 -6.34 -5.74 -12.43
C THR A 18 -7.85 -5.48 -12.31
N PHE A 19 -8.47 -4.93 -13.36
CA PHE A 19 -9.91 -4.67 -13.38
C PHE A 19 -10.73 -5.95 -13.34
N SER A 20 -10.29 -7.00 -14.03
CA SER A 20 -10.93 -8.31 -14.00
C SER A 20 -10.91 -8.91 -12.60
N MET A 21 -9.78 -8.82 -11.88
CA MET A 21 -9.66 -9.30 -10.51
C MET A 21 -10.52 -8.50 -9.53
N ARG A 22 -10.62 -7.18 -9.71
CA ARG A 22 -11.56 -6.34 -8.94
C ARG A 22 -13.02 -6.66 -9.23
N PHE A 23 -13.36 -6.95 -10.49
CA PHE A 23 -14.72 -7.27 -10.91
C PHE A 23 -15.17 -8.67 -10.45
N ALA A 24 -14.23 -9.61 -10.34
CA ALA A 24 -14.50 -10.95 -9.85
C ALA A 24 -15.15 -10.94 -8.46
N GLY A 25 -14.76 -10.03 -7.56
CA GLY A 25 -15.34 -9.92 -6.22
C GLY A 25 -16.86 -9.69 -6.23
N PRO A 26 -17.36 -8.57 -6.79
CA PRO A 26 -18.80 -8.30 -6.92
C PRO A 26 -19.54 -9.38 -7.73
N ALA A 27 -18.95 -9.87 -8.83
CA ALA A 27 -19.58 -10.90 -9.66
C ALA A 27 -19.80 -12.20 -8.88
N LEU A 28 -18.79 -12.65 -8.11
CA LEU A 28 -18.85 -13.89 -7.34
C LEU A 28 -19.70 -13.76 -6.07
N ARG A 29 -19.78 -12.57 -5.47
CA ARG A 29 -20.62 -12.28 -4.29
C ARG A 29 -22.11 -12.51 -4.55
N SER A 30 -22.57 -12.34 -5.80
CA SER A 30 -23.96 -12.64 -6.18
C SER A 30 -24.30 -14.13 -6.22
N ARG A 31 -23.28 -15.01 -6.28
CA ARG A 31 -23.46 -16.47 -6.43
C ARG A 31 -22.99 -17.28 -5.23
N PHE A 32 -22.16 -16.71 -4.36
CA PHE A 32 -21.61 -17.39 -3.19
C PHE A 32 -21.71 -16.51 -1.95
N GLU A 33 -22.45 -16.97 -0.93
CA GLU A 33 -22.41 -16.39 0.41
C GLU A 33 -21.15 -16.89 1.12
N VAL A 34 -20.22 -15.97 1.39
CA VAL A 34 -18.99 -16.29 2.12
C VAL A 34 -19.34 -16.42 3.61
N PRO A 35 -19.03 -17.55 4.27
CA PRO A 35 -19.35 -17.73 5.68
C PRO A 35 -18.66 -16.70 6.56
N GLU A 36 -19.32 -16.26 7.63
CA GLU A 36 -18.88 -15.18 8.52
C GLU A 36 -17.44 -15.35 9.02
N ARG A 37 -17.05 -16.60 9.35
CA ARG A 37 -15.70 -16.94 9.79
C ARG A 37 -14.64 -16.65 8.72
N ALA A 38 -14.94 -16.96 7.46
CA ALA A 38 -14.02 -16.70 6.36
C ALA A 38 -13.90 -15.19 6.09
N GLN A 39 -14.99 -14.42 6.22
CA GLN A 39 -14.93 -12.96 6.10
C GLN A 39 -14.04 -12.35 7.19
N GLN A 40 -14.17 -12.81 8.44
CA GLN A 40 -13.33 -12.37 9.56
C GLN A 40 -11.86 -12.71 9.34
N LEU A 41 -11.55 -13.93 8.87
CA LEU A 41 -10.18 -14.34 8.56
C LEU A 41 -9.58 -13.53 7.41
N LEU A 42 -10.35 -13.25 6.35
CA LEU A 42 -9.90 -12.43 5.23
C LEU A 42 -9.64 -10.97 5.66
N ALA A 43 -10.52 -10.41 6.50
CA ALA A 43 -10.33 -9.07 7.06
C ALA A 43 -9.07 -9.00 7.94
N ALA A 44 -8.88 -9.99 8.81
CA ALA A 44 -7.68 -10.09 9.64
C ALA A 44 -6.41 -10.25 8.79
N ALA A 45 -6.45 -11.12 7.78
CA ALA A 45 -5.33 -11.31 6.86
C ALA A 45 -4.96 -10.03 6.13
N ALA A 46 -5.94 -9.25 5.65
CA ALA A 46 -5.69 -7.96 5.02
C ALA A 46 -4.97 -6.98 5.97
N ILE A 47 -5.42 -6.90 7.23
CA ILE A 47 -4.76 -6.06 8.25
C ILE A 47 -3.34 -6.54 8.51
N VAL A 48 -3.12 -7.84 8.67
CA VAL A 48 -1.79 -8.43 8.90
C VAL A 48 -0.86 -8.16 7.71
N LEU A 49 -1.34 -8.36 6.48
CA LEU A 49 -0.56 -8.11 5.26
C LEU A 49 -0.19 -6.64 5.11
N LEU A 50 -1.14 -5.72 5.33
CA LEU A 50 -0.87 -4.28 5.31
C LEU A 50 0.11 -3.87 6.42
N THR A 51 -0.04 -4.42 7.62
CA THR A 51 0.87 -4.17 8.75
C THR A 51 2.28 -4.68 8.42
N ALA A 52 2.38 -5.89 7.87
CA ALA A 52 3.64 -6.46 7.44
C ALA A 52 4.27 -5.63 6.32
N LEU A 53 3.49 -5.17 5.33
CA LEU A 53 3.96 -4.29 4.25
C LEU A 53 4.49 -2.96 4.81
N VAL A 54 3.78 -2.36 5.76
CA VAL A 54 4.23 -1.14 6.42
C VAL A 54 5.52 -1.40 7.19
N ALA A 55 5.60 -2.50 7.95
CA ALA A 55 6.80 -2.87 8.69
C ALA A 55 7.99 -3.10 7.76
N THR A 56 7.82 -3.86 6.67
CA THR A 56 8.90 -4.18 5.73
C THR A 56 9.32 -2.96 4.91
N SER A 57 8.38 -2.14 4.43
CA SER A 57 8.70 -0.90 3.70
C SER A 57 9.34 0.17 4.60
N ALA A 58 9.06 0.15 5.91
CA ALA A 58 9.68 1.04 6.88
C ALA A 58 11.06 0.57 7.33
N LEU A 59 11.27 -0.74 7.56
CA LEU A 59 12.51 -1.27 8.13
C LEU A 59 13.53 -1.77 7.08
N THR A 60 13.08 -2.18 5.89
CA THR A 60 13.93 -2.93 4.94
C THR A 60 13.98 -2.24 3.58
N ASP A 61 15.18 -2.05 3.02
CA ASP A 61 15.37 -1.55 1.66
C ASP A 61 16.24 -2.51 0.85
N GLY A 62 15.61 -3.35 0.02
CA GLY A 62 16.29 -4.28 -0.88
C GLY A 62 17.23 -5.28 -0.19
N HIS A 63 18.48 -4.88 0.06
CA HIS A 63 19.57 -5.69 0.63
C HIS A 63 20.23 -5.07 1.88
N GLY A 64 19.65 -4.03 2.51
CA GLY A 64 20.20 -3.41 3.73
C GLY A 64 19.15 -2.77 4.65
N PRO A 65 19.52 -2.42 5.90
CA PRO A 65 18.64 -1.72 6.83
C PRO A 65 18.32 -0.31 6.29
N ALA A 66 17.03 -0.02 6.12
CA ALA A 66 16.56 1.31 5.73
C ALA A 66 16.83 2.28 6.88
N GLY A 67 17.38 3.46 6.59
CA GLY A 67 17.67 4.47 7.60
C GLY A 67 16.43 4.95 8.37
N VAL A 68 16.66 5.71 9.45
CA VAL A 68 15.65 6.12 10.44
C VAL A 68 14.58 7.08 9.85
N ALA A 69 14.78 7.65 8.66
CA ALA A 69 13.85 8.62 8.07
C ALA A 69 12.48 8.03 7.66
N ARG A 70 12.46 6.78 7.17
CA ARG A 70 11.21 6.11 6.76
C ARG A 70 10.33 5.64 7.93
N PRO A 71 10.85 4.98 8.98
CA PRO A 71 10.02 4.62 10.13
C PRO A 71 9.48 5.84 10.86
N ALA A 72 10.23 6.97 10.89
CA ALA A 72 9.73 8.23 11.44
C ALA A 72 8.55 8.80 10.64
N GLY A 73 8.59 8.78 9.30
CA GLY A 73 7.47 9.19 8.45
C GLY A 73 6.22 8.31 8.62
N VAL A 74 6.41 7.00 8.75
CA VAL A 74 5.32 6.03 9.02
C VAL A 74 4.73 6.23 10.41
N LEU A 75 5.55 6.51 11.43
CA LEU A 75 5.07 6.83 12.78
C LEU A 75 4.22 8.09 12.79
N VAL A 76 4.66 9.16 12.10
CA VAL A 76 3.87 10.39 11.98
C VAL A 76 2.55 10.15 11.24
N GLY A 77 2.59 9.40 10.13
CA GLY A 77 1.37 8.99 9.42
C GLY A 77 0.41 8.17 10.29
N GLY A 78 0.94 7.23 11.08
CA GLY A 78 0.19 6.41 12.02
C GLY A 78 -0.46 7.24 13.14
N ILE A 79 0.29 8.16 13.75
CA ILE A 79 -0.22 9.07 14.79
C ILE A 79 -1.33 9.96 14.23
N LEU A 80 -1.15 10.49 13.02
CA LEU A 80 -2.12 11.40 12.40
C LEU A 80 -3.38 10.65 11.93
N ALA A 81 -3.25 9.40 11.48
CA ALA A 81 -4.37 8.51 11.24
C ALA A 81 -5.16 8.21 12.53
N TRP A 82 -4.45 8.06 13.67
CA TRP A 82 -5.09 7.82 14.96
C TRP A 82 -5.91 9.02 15.48
N ARG A 83 -5.57 10.24 15.04
CA ARG A 83 -6.38 11.45 15.28
C ARG A 83 -7.59 11.60 14.35
N LYS A 84 -7.90 10.62 13.50
CA LYS A 84 -8.98 10.67 12.50
C LYS A 84 -8.86 11.86 11.53
N ALA A 85 -7.64 12.26 11.18
CA ALA A 85 -7.40 13.30 10.19
C ALA A 85 -7.81 12.84 8.77
N PRO A 86 -8.17 13.76 7.85
CA PRO A 86 -8.53 13.38 6.48
C PRO A 86 -7.37 12.64 5.81
N PHE A 87 -7.67 11.55 5.08
CA PHE A 87 -6.66 10.66 4.47
C PHE A 87 -5.61 11.41 3.65
N VAL A 88 -6.03 12.41 2.87
CA VAL A 88 -5.13 13.26 2.08
C VAL A 88 -4.14 13.99 2.99
N LEU A 89 -4.60 14.51 4.14
CA LEU A 89 -3.74 15.21 5.10
C LEU A 89 -2.73 14.25 5.74
N VAL A 90 -3.15 13.02 6.04
CA VAL A 90 -2.27 11.96 6.57
C VAL A 90 -1.16 11.63 5.57
N VAL A 91 -1.52 11.42 4.31
CA VAL A 91 -0.57 11.10 3.23
C VAL A 91 0.41 12.25 2.99
N VAL A 92 -0.10 13.48 2.89
CA VAL A 92 0.73 14.66 2.65
C VAL A 92 1.68 14.92 3.82
N ALA A 93 1.21 14.81 5.06
CA ALA A 93 2.05 15.00 6.24
C ALA A 93 3.14 13.90 6.36
N ALA A 94 2.79 12.65 6.10
CA ALA A 94 3.75 11.55 6.09
C ALA A 94 4.82 11.74 5.00
N ALA A 95 4.40 12.09 3.78
CA ALA A 95 5.31 12.38 2.67
C ALA A 95 6.20 13.59 2.95
N ALA A 96 5.65 14.66 3.52
CA ALA A 96 6.41 15.86 3.90
C ALA A 96 7.43 15.55 5.00
N THR A 97 7.08 14.73 5.99
CA THR A 97 7.98 14.32 7.06
C THR A 97 9.14 13.48 6.52
N ALA A 98 8.84 12.50 5.67
CA ALA A 98 9.87 11.69 5.01
C ALA A 98 10.78 12.54 4.10
N ALA A 99 10.22 13.50 3.35
CA ALA A 99 10.97 14.41 2.51
C ALA A 99 11.87 15.36 3.33
N ALA A 100 11.36 15.90 4.44
CA ALA A 100 12.13 16.79 5.32
C ALA A 100 13.29 16.06 6.01
N LEU A 101 13.07 14.83 6.49
CA LEU A 101 14.13 14.01 7.07
C LEU A 101 15.21 13.65 6.04
N ARG A 102 14.79 13.33 4.81
CA ARG A 102 15.70 13.08 3.69
C ARG A 102 16.51 14.32 3.29
N LEU A 103 15.91 15.52 3.36
CA LEU A 103 16.59 16.79 3.13
C LEU A 103 17.60 17.15 4.23
N LEU A 104 17.36 16.71 5.47
CA LEU A 104 18.29 16.88 6.60
C LEU A 104 19.44 15.88 6.62
N GLY A 105 19.58 15.04 5.58
CA GLY A 105 20.70 14.11 5.44
C GLY A 105 20.57 12.84 6.29
N VAL A 106 19.40 12.58 6.88
CA VAL A 106 19.08 11.32 7.56
C VAL A 106 18.44 10.39 6.51
N PRO A 107 19.07 9.25 6.15
CA PRO A 107 18.47 8.26 5.25
C PRO A 107 17.26 7.56 5.85
#